data_AF-A0A7V8NX88-F1
#
_entry.id   AF-A0A7V8NX88-F1
#
_cell.length_a   1.000
_cell.length_b   1.000
_cell.length_c   1.000
_cell.angle_alpha   90.00
_cell.angle_beta   90.00
_cell.angle_gamma   90.00
#
_symmetry.space_group_name_H-M   'P 1'
#
loop_
_entity.id
_entity.type
_entity.pdbx_description
1 polymer ?
#
loop_
_entity_poly.entity_id
_entity_poly.type
_entity_poly.pdbx_seq_one_letter_code
_entity_poly.pdbx_strand_id
1 'polypeptide(L)'
;LFKQGRASPSQYNFWRQQTQAIQDVSAYAFNVANLTGEAAPEQIQITRASANFLRLCCAEVVRGRTYTAEEDLPHAPKTAVRTESASVDPSLVLYGC
;
A
#
# COMPACT_ATOMS: atom_id res chain seq x y z
N LEU A 1 -24.26 -7.36 -9.44
CA LEU A 1 -23.41 -8.51 -9.79
C LEU A 1 -21.94 -8.10 -9.80
N PHE A 2 -21.39 -7.67 -8.66
CA PHE A 2 -19.96 -7.39 -8.56
C PHE A 2 -19.29 -8.64 -8.03
N LYS A 3 -18.72 -9.45 -8.93
CA LYS A 3 -17.82 -10.52 -8.54
C LYS A 3 -16.56 -9.85 -7.97
N GLN A 4 -16.36 -9.95 -6.66
CA GLN A 4 -15.06 -9.66 -6.05
C GLN A 4 -14.05 -10.62 -6.69
N GLY A 5 -13.18 -10.10 -7.55
CA GLY A 5 -12.16 -10.87 -8.26
C GLY A 5 -10.78 -10.49 -7.71
N ARG A 6 -10.04 -11.47 -7.19
CA ARG A 6 -8.60 -11.30 -6.96
C ARG A 6 -7.91 -11.28 -8.33
N ALA A 7 -7.24 -10.18 -8.66
CA ALA A 7 -6.39 -10.11 -9.85
C ALA A 7 -5.06 -10.85 -9.59
N SER A 8 -4.54 -11.52 -10.61
CA SER A 8 -3.19 -12.12 -10.55
C SER A 8 -2.11 -11.04 -10.73
N PRO A 9 -0.86 -11.29 -10.29
CA PRO A 9 0.26 -10.39 -10.59
C PRO A 9 0.43 -10.10 -12.08
N SER A 10 0.16 -11.08 -12.95
CA SER A 10 0.19 -10.91 -14.41
C SER A 10 -0.90 -9.95 -14.91
N GLN A 11 -2.11 -10.03 -14.37
CA GLN A 11 -3.19 -9.08 -14.71
C GLN A 11 -2.85 -7.67 -14.25
N TYR A 12 -2.34 -7.52 -13.02
CA TYR A 12 -1.86 -6.22 -12.54
C TYR A 12 -0.79 -5.63 -13.47
N ASN A 13 0.21 -6.45 -13.85
CA ASN A 13 1.28 -6.02 -14.76
C ASN A 13 0.78 -5.67 -16.16
N PHE A 14 -0.23 -6.37 -16.67
CA PHE A 14 -0.87 -6.04 -17.94
C PHE A 14 -1.59 -4.69 -17.86
N TRP A 15 -2.40 -4.47 -16.83
CA TRP A 15 -3.19 -3.25 -16.70
C TRP A 15 -2.34 -2.01 -16.42
N ARG A 16 -1.27 -2.13 -15.61
CA ARG A 16 -0.38 -0.98 -15.33
C ARG A 16 0.36 -0.46 -16.55
N GLN A 17 0.43 -1.23 -17.64
CA GLN A 17 1.03 -0.81 -18.91
C GLN A 17 0.06 -0.01 -19.80
N GLN A 18 -1.26 -0.01 -19.50
CA GLN A 18 -2.30 0.65 -20.30
C GLN A 18 -2.43 2.15 -19.96
N THR A 19 -1.32 2.88 -20.00
CA THR A 19 -1.21 4.27 -19.49
C THR A 19 -2.01 5.30 -20.30
N GLN A 20 -2.40 4.99 -21.52
CA GLN A 20 -3.24 5.88 -22.36
C GLN A 20 -4.71 5.92 -21.89
N ALA A 21 -5.17 4.88 -21.21
CA ALA A 21 -6.58 4.72 -20.85
C ALA A 21 -6.83 4.66 -19.34
N ILE A 22 -5.83 4.22 -18.55
CA ILE A 22 -5.99 4.00 -17.12
C ILE A 22 -4.79 4.62 -16.40
N GLN A 23 -5.09 5.38 -15.34
CA GLN A 23 -4.10 5.97 -14.44
C GLN A 23 -4.15 5.30 -13.07
N ASP A 24 -3.04 5.37 -12.34
CA ASP A 24 -2.90 4.92 -10.95
C ASP A 24 -3.32 3.47 -10.67
N VAL A 25 -3.13 2.59 -11.66
CA VAL A 25 -3.32 1.14 -11.50
C VAL A 25 -2.50 0.65 -10.30
N SER A 26 -3.18 0.07 -9.33
CA SER A 26 -2.60 -0.27 -8.03
C SER A 26 -2.95 -1.70 -7.63
N ALA A 27 -1.99 -2.37 -7.00
CA ALA A 27 -2.19 -3.63 -6.31
C ALA A 27 -2.20 -3.36 -4.80
N TYR A 28 -3.10 -4.00 -4.06
CA TYR A 28 -3.10 -3.96 -2.60
C TYR A 28 -3.54 -5.29 -1.99
N ALA A 29 -3.07 -5.58 -0.78
CA ALA A 29 -3.46 -6.75 0.00
C ALA A 29 -3.44 -6.44 1.49
N PHE A 30 -4.52 -6.79 2.20
CA PHE A 30 -4.58 -6.70 3.65
C PHE A 30 -3.74 -7.81 4.30
N ASN A 31 -3.01 -7.46 5.35
CA ASN A 31 -2.23 -8.38 6.18
C ASN A 31 -2.28 -7.92 7.64
N VAL A 32 -1.68 -8.70 8.53
CA VAL A 32 -1.40 -8.32 9.91
C VAL A 32 0.10 -8.42 10.16
N ALA A 33 0.65 -7.50 10.94
CA ALA A 33 2.05 -7.50 11.34
C ALA A 33 2.18 -7.22 12.84
N ASN A 34 3.26 -7.71 13.44
CA ASN A 34 3.61 -7.35 14.81
C ASN A 34 4.54 -6.13 14.77
N LEU A 35 4.07 -5.01 15.31
CA LEU A 35 4.86 -3.81 15.54
C LEU A 35 5.66 -3.99 16.83
N THR A 36 6.98 -3.79 16.77
CA THR A 36 7.90 -3.93 17.90
C THR A 36 8.79 -2.67 18.00
N GLY A 37 9.41 -2.44 19.17
CA GLY A 37 10.43 -1.38 19.35
C GLY A 37 10.02 -0.14 20.14
N GLU A 38 8.73 0.06 20.42
CA GLU A 38 8.25 1.18 21.25
C GLU A 38 7.72 0.73 22.64
N ALA A 39 7.32 -0.54 22.79
CA ALA A 39 6.91 -1.19 24.05
C ALA A 39 6.72 -2.73 23.84
N ALA A 40 5.69 -3.32 24.46
CA ALA A 40 5.25 -4.69 24.18
C ALA A 40 4.83 -4.83 22.69
N PRO A 41 5.10 -5.98 22.04
CA PRO A 41 4.68 -6.22 20.67
C PRO A 41 3.17 -6.04 20.50
N GLU A 42 2.77 -5.21 19.53
CA GLU A 42 1.37 -4.97 19.18
C GLU A 42 1.06 -5.58 17.81
N GLN A 43 -0.02 -6.36 17.71
CA GLN A 43 -0.49 -6.83 16.41
C GLN A 43 -1.35 -5.75 15.77
N ILE A 44 -0.88 -5.23 14.63
CA ILE A 44 -1.57 -4.20 13.86
C ILE A 44 -2.00 -4.75 12.50
N GLN A 45 -3.11 -4.23 11.99
CA GLN A 45 -3.48 -4.43 10.60
C GLN A 45 -2.59 -3.57 9.71
N ILE A 46 -2.24 -4.13 8.55
CA ILE A 46 -1.40 -3.48 7.56
C ILE A 46 -1.99 -3.72 6.18
N THR A 47 -1.62 -2.88 5.22
CA THR A 47 -1.92 -3.11 3.80
C THR A 47 -0.61 -3.12 3.04
N ARG A 48 -0.30 -4.16 2.26
CA ARG A 48 0.82 -4.09 1.31
C ARG A 48 0.28 -3.48 0.02
N ALA A 49 0.92 -2.46 -0.52
CA ALA A 49 0.41 -1.79 -1.71
C ALA A 49 1.52 -1.29 -2.63
N SER A 50 1.21 -1.24 -3.93
CA SER A 50 2.08 -0.64 -4.94
C SER A 50 2.16 0.89 -4.79
N ALA A 51 3.19 1.52 -5.35
CA ALA A 51 3.48 2.95 -5.13
C ALA A 51 2.33 3.91 -5.46
N ASN A 52 1.50 3.58 -6.46
CA ASN A 52 0.39 4.43 -6.90
C ASN A 52 -0.84 4.41 -5.97
N PHE A 53 -0.91 3.51 -4.98
CA PHE A 53 -2.12 3.29 -4.19
C PHE A 53 -2.57 4.52 -3.41
N LEU A 54 -1.62 5.22 -2.77
CA LEU A 54 -1.94 6.44 -2.03
C LEU A 54 -2.43 7.56 -2.95
N ARG A 55 -1.90 7.64 -4.18
CA ARG A 55 -2.36 8.60 -5.17
C ARG A 55 -3.78 8.28 -5.65
N LEU A 56 -4.06 7.00 -5.91
CA LEU A 56 -5.41 6.51 -6.25
C LEU A 56 -6.42 6.86 -5.15
N CYS A 57 -6.02 6.77 -3.89
CA CYS A 57 -6.84 7.14 -2.73
C CYS A 57 -6.90 8.65 -2.46
N CYS A 58 -6.20 9.47 -3.24
CA CYS A 58 -6.04 10.91 -3.00
C CYS A 58 -5.59 11.21 -1.56
N ALA A 59 -4.71 10.37 -1.00
CA ALA A 59 -4.26 10.50 0.38
C ALA A 59 -3.35 11.72 0.56
N GLU A 60 -3.63 12.54 1.57
CA GLU A 60 -2.81 13.69 1.93
C GLU A 60 -1.60 13.27 2.78
N VAL A 61 -0.42 13.77 2.43
CA VAL A 61 0.80 13.54 3.20
C VAL A 61 1.05 14.72 4.12
N VAL A 62 0.74 14.54 5.40
CA VAL A 62 0.96 15.60 6.42
C VAL A 62 2.44 15.70 6.82
N ARG A 63 3.19 14.59 6.74
CA ARG A 63 4.62 14.55 7.03
C ARG A 63 5.36 13.54 6.13
N GLY A 64 6.50 13.95 5.59
CA GLY A 64 7.37 13.07 4.80
C GLY A 64 6.93 12.96 3.34
N ARG A 65 6.95 11.74 2.79
CA ARG A 65 6.60 11.43 1.38
C ARG A 65 5.91 10.07 1.27
N THR A 66 5.26 9.82 0.14
CA THR A 66 4.80 8.47 -0.25
C THR A 66 5.94 7.63 -0.85
N TYR A 67 5.62 6.40 -1.24
CA TYR A 67 6.51 5.49 -1.96
C TYR A 67 6.99 6.07 -3.29
N THR A 68 8.24 5.78 -3.65
CA THR A 68 8.75 5.96 -5.02
C THR A 68 8.56 4.68 -5.86
N ALA A 69 8.82 4.78 -7.17
CA ALA A 69 8.76 3.62 -8.06
C ALA A 69 9.85 2.59 -7.74
N GLU A 70 11.01 3.04 -7.27
CA GLU A 70 12.14 2.19 -6.88
C GLU A 70 11.86 1.39 -5.60
N GLU A 71 11.06 1.95 -4.69
CA GLU A 71 10.61 1.30 -3.45
C GLU A 71 9.52 0.24 -3.67
N ASP A 72 8.98 0.15 -4.90
CA ASP A 72 7.99 -0.84 -5.34
C ASP A 72 8.62 -1.93 -6.23
N LEU A 73 9.95 -2.01 -6.26
CA LEU A 73 10.70 -3.06 -6.94
C LEU A 73 10.99 -4.22 -5.99
N PRO A 74 11.01 -5.47 -6.49
CA PRO A 74 11.42 -6.61 -5.68
C PRO A 74 12.76 -6.37 -4.98
N HIS A 75 12.82 -6.68 -3.69
CA HIS A 75 13.99 -6.51 -2.82
C HIS A 75 14.38 -5.06 -2.50
N ALA A 76 13.54 -4.09 -2.82
CA ALA A 76 13.73 -2.72 -2.35
C ALA A 76 13.73 -2.65 -0.81
N PRO A 77 14.32 -1.60 -0.22
CA PRO A 77 14.22 -1.35 1.21
C PRO A 77 12.76 -1.31 1.67
N LYS A 78 12.49 -1.91 2.84
CA LYS A 78 11.14 -1.91 3.42
C LYS A 78 10.79 -0.52 3.93
N THR A 79 9.99 0.21 3.18
CA THR A 79 9.43 1.52 3.57
C THR A 79 7.98 1.36 4.01
N ALA A 80 7.59 2.08 5.07
CA ALA A 80 6.23 2.10 5.57
C ALA A 80 5.68 3.53 5.68
N VAL A 81 4.41 3.69 5.34
CA VAL A 81 3.63 4.92 5.57
C VAL A 81 2.59 4.61 6.63
N ARG A 82 2.48 5.49 7.63
CA ARG A 82 1.51 5.38 8.74
C ARG A 82 0.52 6.53 8.68
N THR A 83 -0.71 6.27 9.09
CA THR A 83 -1.70 7.33 9.33
C THR A 83 -1.30 8.13 10.57
N GLU A 84 -1.60 9.44 10.56
CA GLU A 84 -1.26 10.35 11.66
C GLU A 84 -2.14 10.13 12.90
N SER A 85 -3.41 9.78 12.68
CA SER A 85 -4.39 9.62 13.77
C SER A 85 -4.61 8.15 14.10
N ALA A 86 -4.44 7.80 15.38
CA ALA A 86 -4.92 6.54 15.94
C ALA A 86 -6.46 6.46 16.05
N SER A 87 -7.19 7.53 15.71
CA SER A 87 -8.65 7.64 15.86
C SER A 87 -9.44 7.52 14.55
N VAL A 88 -8.78 7.34 13.41
CA VAL A 88 -9.40 6.91 12.15
C VAL A 88 -8.79 5.56 11.81
N ASP A 89 -9.44 4.49 12.25
CA ASP A 89 -9.10 3.07 12.05
C ASP A 89 -7.57 2.75 12.09
N PRO A 90 -7.03 2.18 13.18
CA PRO A 90 -5.58 2.01 13.41
C PRO A 90 -4.85 1.04 12.46
N SER A 91 -5.40 0.75 11.28
CA SER A 91 -5.13 -0.43 10.46
C SER A 91 -4.43 -0.16 9.11
N LEU A 92 -4.13 1.09 8.76
CA LEU A 92 -3.49 1.40 7.48
C LEU A 92 -2.01 1.77 7.63
N VAL A 93 -1.20 0.79 8.04
CA VAL A 93 0.24 0.84 7.76
C VAL A 93 0.46 0.22 6.40
N LEU A 94 0.86 1.04 5.43
CA LEU A 94 1.18 0.53 4.10
C LEU A 94 2.62 -0.04 4.11
N TYR A 95 2.87 -1.11 3.37
CA TYR A 95 4.23 -1.60 3.08
C TYR A 95 4.44 -1.67 1.56
N GLY A 96 5.55 -1.11 1.07
CA GLY A 96 6.01 -1.25 -0.32
C GLY A 96 6.51 -2.68 -0.61
N CYS A 97 6.42 -3.10 -1.88
CA CYS A 97 6.73 -4.47 -2.29
C CYS A 97 8.19 -4.69 -2.65
#